data_AF-A0A1H6HTI5-F1
#
_entry.id   AF-A0A1H6HTI5-F1
#
_cell.length_a   1.000
_cell.length_b   1.000
_cell.length_c   1.000
_cell.angle_alpha   90.00
_cell.angle_beta   90.00
_cell.angle_gamma   90.00
#
_symmetry.space_group_name_H-M   'P 1'
#
loop_
_entity.id
_entity.type
_entity.pdbx_description
1 polymer ?
#
loop_
_entity_poly.entity_id
_entity_poly.type
_entity_poly.pdbx_seq_one_letter_code
_entity_poly.pdbx_strand_id
1 'polypeptide(L)'
;MEPTTSGRFRIQERRVGGDDDESAEDDRSPSFTVVELPSEPVAPDDPDAAEAYAPLHIDGPHAVPTAPLEPGYVVDATVGWTDGTARFIEFEIVSRTRLYAADEVTGMFEAAREAWNGARAAGESVVSTTTRGQDGDPNGALYLFPDASDRDTLAELRSGRIPIEPLIARVNDRLDDDRDRAVFLLRPTADPYVAVLVAFDDDGILARTVRDTYDMGSALADRLEHVTDETGVYAADEGTVRTSESDAGDGHTGSDGGDEDGDDRTGGDVESPL
;
A
#
# COMPACT_ATOMS: atom_id res chain seq x y z
N MET A 1 4.90 38.01 -2.79
CA MET A 1 3.93 36.95 -3.12
C MET A 1 4.78 35.77 -3.49
N GLU A 2 4.70 34.69 -2.72
CA GLU A 2 5.40 33.45 -3.03
C GLU A 2 4.78 32.86 -4.32
N PRO A 3 5.58 32.30 -5.24
CA PRO A 3 5.01 31.66 -6.41
C PRO A 3 4.20 30.44 -5.99
N THR A 4 3.04 30.25 -6.63
CA THR A 4 2.15 29.11 -6.40
C THR A 4 1.72 28.52 -7.73
N THR A 5 1.54 27.21 -7.77
CA THR A 5 1.00 26.45 -8.90
C THR A 5 -0.13 25.58 -8.39
N SER A 6 -1.18 25.45 -9.18
CA SER A 6 -2.29 24.54 -8.89
C SER A 6 -2.39 23.51 -10.00
N GLY A 7 -2.57 22.26 -9.62
CA GLY A 7 -2.57 21.15 -10.55
C GLY A 7 -3.05 19.88 -9.88
N ARG A 8 -3.12 18.82 -10.68
CA ARG A 8 -3.42 17.48 -10.20
C ARG A 8 -2.12 16.72 -10.02
N PHE A 9 -1.90 16.11 -8.88
CA PHE A 9 -0.65 15.44 -8.54
C PHE A 9 -0.90 14.02 -8.07
N ARG A 10 -0.10 13.05 -8.52
CA ARG A 10 0.00 11.73 -7.87
C ARG A 10 1.13 11.74 -6.85
N ILE A 11 0.86 11.21 -5.65
CA ILE A 11 1.89 10.92 -4.65
C ILE A 11 2.63 9.65 -5.06
N GLN A 12 3.92 9.74 -5.39
CA GLN A 12 4.76 8.58 -5.72
C GLN A 12 5.41 7.97 -4.48
N GLU A 13 5.99 8.82 -3.64
CA GLU A 13 6.61 8.42 -2.38
C GLU A 13 6.23 9.40 -1.27
N ARG A 14 6.13 8.85 -0.05
CA ARG A 14 6.06 9.60 1.21
C ARG A 14 7.20 9.13 2.10
N ARG A 15 8.03 10.06 2.57
CA ARG A 15 9.08 9.81 3.55
C ARG A 15 8.76 10.58 4.81
N VAL A 16 8.74 9.88 5.94
CA VAL A 16 8.71 10.51 7.27
C VAL A 16 10.17 10.61 7.71
N GLY A 17 10.62 11.80 8.14
CA GLY A 17 12.03 12.03 8.48
C GLY A 17 12.57 11.00 9.47
N GLY A 18 13.64 10.31 9.08
CA GLY A 18 14.21 9.16 9.79
C GLY A 18 14.85 9.49 11.14
N ASP A 19 14.92 8.46 11.98
CA ASP A 19 15.43 8.38 13.36
C ASP A 19 16.92 8.72 13.58
N ASP A 20 17.62 9.36 12.65
CA ASP A 20 19.08 9.56 12.72
C ASP A 20 19.53 10.88 13.39
N ASP A 21 18.61 11.68 13.94
CA ASP A 21 18.96 12.83 14.77
C ASP A 21 18.03 12.91 16.00
N GLU A 22 18.52 12.38 17.13
CA GLU A 22 17.90 12.41 18.46
C GLU A 22 17.70 13.85 19.01
N SER A 23 17.95 14.91 18.21
CA SER A 23 18.01 16.30 18.68
C SER A 23 16.84 17.19 18.21
N ALA A 24 15.86 16.67 17.46
CA ALA A 24 14.73 17.46 16.96
C ALA A 24 13.40 16.68 17.06
N GLU A 25 12.95 16.47 18.29
CA GLU A 25 11.62 15.96 18.65
C GLU A 25 10.59 17.11 18.51
N ASP A 26 10.09 17.42 17.31
CA ASP A 26 8.71 17.97 17.06
C ASP A 26 8.45 18.44 15.61
N ASP A 27 9.47 18.73 14.78
CA ASP A 27 9.27 19.47 13.50
C ASP A 27 9.53 18.65 12.21
N ARG A 28 9.56 17.31 12.28
CA ARG A 28 9.80 16.47 11.09
C ARG A 28 8.53 16.36 10.23
N SER A 29 8.30 17.38 9.41
CA SER A 29 7.27 17.32 8.38
C SER A 29 7.60 16.21 7.37
N PRO A 30 6.61 15.40 6.96
CA PRO A 30 6.84 14.39 5.93
C PRO A 30 7.24 15.05 4.61
N SER A 31 8.09 14.39 3.83
CA SER A 31 8.43 14.81 2.48
C SER A 31 7.80 13.89 1.45
N PHE A 32 7.51 14.42 0.27
CA PHE A 32 6.80 13.75 -0.79
C PHE A 32 7.54 13.87 -2.10
N THR A 33 7.49 12.80 -2.88
CA THR A 33 7.76 12.88 -4.32
C THR A 33 6.43 12.77 -5.02
N VAL A 34 6.09 13.76 -5.85
CA VAL A 34 4.83 13.82 -6.57
C VAL A 34 5.08 13.97 -8.06
N VAL A 35 4.12 13.56 -8.87
CA VAL A 35 4.13 13.76 -10.32
C VAL A 35 2.89 14.56 -10.69
N GLU A 36 3.07 15.69 -11.39
CA GLU A 36 1.95 16.45 -11.94
C GLU A 36 1.32 15.66 -13.09
N LEU A 37 0.00 15.53 -13.07
CA LEU A 37 -0.75 14.82 -14.10
C LEU A 37 -1.13 15.83 -15.19
N PRO A 38 -0.67 15.64 -16.44
CA PRO A 38 -1.11 16.46 -17.56
C PRO A 38 -2.61 16.26 -17.79
N SER A 39 -3.27 17.28 -18.34
CA SER A 39 -4.70 17.22 -18.66
C SER A 39 -5.05 16.13 -19.67
N GLU A 40 -4.09 15.77 -20.52
CA GLU A 40 -4.19 14.69 -21.50
C GLU A 40 -3.07 13.68 -21.23
N PRO A 41 -3.37 12.37 -21.07
CA PRO A 41 -2.35 11.36 -20.85
C PRO A 41 -1.35 11.28 -22.00
N VAL A 42 -0.07 11.22 -21.67
CA VAL A 42 1.01 11.01 -22.65
C VAL A 42 1.35 9.52 -22.69
N ALA A 43 1.53 8.97 -23.90
CA ALA A 43 1.84 7.54 -24.04
C ALA A 43 3.20 7.20 -23.38
N PRO A 44 3.36 6.01 -22.77
CA PRO A 44 4.58 5.68 -22.04
C PRO A 44 5.82 5.53 -22.94
N ASP A 45 5.60 5.20 -24.21
CA ASP A 45 6.62 5.10 -25.26
C ASP A 45 6.88 6.43 -25.99
N ASP A 46 6.17 7.50 -25.62
CA ASP A 46 6.37 8.84 -26.18
C ASP A 46 7.68 9.46 -25.64
N PRO A 47 8.52 10.07 -26.49
CA PRO A 47 9.76 10.72 -26.05
C PRO A 47 9.54 11.84 -25.03
N ASP A 48 8.36 12.49 -25.04
CA ASP A 48 8.06 13.61 -24.14
C ASP A 48 7.49 13.14 -22.78
N ALA A 49 7.22 11.85 -22.61
CA ALA A 49 6.64 11.30 -21.37
C ALA A 49 7.51 11.58 -20.13
N ALA A 50 8.84 11.53 -20.27
CA ALA A 50 9.76 11.77 -19.15
C ALA A 50 9.71 13.22 -18.65
N GLU A 51 9.44 14.19 -19.53
CA GLU A 51 9.28 15.60 -19.16
C GLU A 51 7.87 15.87 -18.62
N ALA A 52 6.84 15.30 -19.27
CA ALA A 52 5.45 15.47 -18.86
C ALA A 52 5.14 14.93 -17.46
N TYR A 53 5.88 13.89 -17.03
CA TYR A 53 5.72 13.25 -15.73
C TYR A 53 6.93 13.45 -14.81
N ALA A 54 7.68 14.55 -15.00
CA ALA A 54 8.85 14.85 -14.20
C ALA A 54 8.51 14.91 -12.69
N PRO A 55 9.22 14.15 -11.82
CA PRO A 55 8.96 14.18 -10.39
C PRO A 55 9.28 15.54 -9.75
N LEU A 56 8.38 15.99 -8.87
CA LEU A 56 8.52 17.16 -8.02
C LEU A 56 8.70 16.74 -6.56
N HIS A 57 9.71 17.27 -5.89
CA HIS A 57 9.94 17.05 -4.47
C HIS A 57 9.26 18.15 -3.64
N ILE A 58 8.41 17.73 -2.71
CA ILE A 58 7.67 18.59 -1.78
C ILE A 58 8.19 18.29 -0.36
N ASP A 59 8.66 19.32 0.34
CA ASP A 59 9.37 19.15 1.61
C ASP A 59 9.12 20.32 2.58
N GLY A 60 9.28 20.03 3.87
CA GLY A 60 9.19 21.01 4.94
C GLY A 60 7.76 21.21 5.45
N PRO A 61 7.54 22.23 6.30
CA PRO A 61 6.25 22.44 6.95
C PRO A 61 5.19 22.81 5.92
N HIS A 62 4.20 21.92 5.78
CA HIS A 62 3.04 22.16 4.93
C HIS A 62 2.01 23.02 5.65
N ALA A 63 1.24 23.81 4.89
CA ALA A 63 0.16 24.62 5.47
C ALA A 63 -1.08 23.80 5.85
N VAL A 64 -1.12 22.53 5.42
CA VAL A 64 -2.23 21.59 5.62
C VAL A 64 -1.75 20.25 6.19
N PRO A 65 -2.59 19.54 6.96
CA PRO A 65 -2.25 18.21 7.46
C PRO A 65 -2.09 17.20 6.32
N THR A 66 -0.89 16.60 6.20
CA THR A 66 -0.58 15.62 5.14
C THR A 66 -0.52 14.18 5.63
N ALA A 67 -0.86 13.92 6.90
CA ALA A 67 -0.99 12.58 7.47
C ALA A 67 -1.86 11.61 6.63
N PRO A 68 -3.00 12.02 6.02
CA PRO A 68 -3.83 11.09 5.23
C PRO A 68 -3.30 10.80 3.82
N LEU A 69 -2.20 11.41 3.38
CA LEU A 69 -1.65 11.18 2.04
C LEU A 69 -0.87 9.87 2.01
N GLU A 70 -1.26 8.95 1.13
CA GLU A 70 -0.59 7.68 0.90
C GLU A 70 0.01 7.61 -0.52
N PRO A 71 1.07 6.82 -0.74
CA PRO A 71 1.58 6.53 -2.08
C PRO A 71 0.49 5.98 -3.01
N GLY A 72 0.44 6.51 -4.23
CA GLY A 72 -0.55 6.24 -5.27
C GLY A 72 -1.69 7.25 -5.32
N TYR A 73 -2.00 7.94 -4.22
CA TYR A 73 -3.15 8.85 -4.15
C TYR A 73 -2.99 9.97 -5.16
N VAL A 74 -4.11 10.39 -5.73
CA VAL A 74 -4.19 11.55 -6.62
C VAL A 74 -4.88 12.68 -5.88
N VAL A 75 -4.27 13.86 -5.90
CA VAL A 75 -4.78 15.06 -5.26
C VAL A 75 -4.89 16.21 -6.26
N ASP A 76 -5.95 17.01 -6.15
CA ASP A 76 -5.95 18.36 -6.70
C ASP A 76 -5.35 19.27 -5.63
N ALA A 77 -4.20 19.89 -5.91
CA ALA A 77 -3.44 20.62 -4.90
C ALA A 77 -2.92 21.96 -5.41
N THR A 78 -2.76 22.89 -4.47
CA THR A 78 -1.98 24.10 -4.66
C THR A 78 -0.65 23.94 -3.93
N VAL A 79 0.43 24.08 -4.68
CA VAL A 79 1.80 24.04 -4.19
C VAL A 79 2.33 25.46 -4.14
N GLY A 80 3.04 25.80 -3.07
CA GLY A 80 3.74 27.07 -2.89
C GLY A 80 5.24 26.85 -2.75
N TRP A 81 6.04 27.82 -3.21
CA TRP A 81 7.50 27.76 -3.12
C TRP A 81 8.02 28.78 -2.13
N THR A 82 8.72 28.30 -1.10
CA THR A 82 9.41 29.12 -0.11
C THR A 82 10.87 28.69 -0.13
N ASP A 83 11.79 29.64 -0.35
CA ASP A 83 13.24 29.39 -0.40
C ASP A 83 13.66 28.32 -1.43
N GLY A 84 12.88 28.15 -2.50
CA GLY A 84 13.11 27.14 -3.54
C GLY A 84 12.54 25.76 -3.20
N THR A 85 11.96 25.56 -2.03
CA THR A 85 11.32 24.32 -1.61
C THR A 85 9.81 24.39 -1.83
N ALA A 86 9.27 23.37 -2.49
CA ALA A 86 7.83 23.23 -2.74
C ALA A 86 7.11 22.67 -1.49
N ARG A 87 5.93 23.21 -1.17
CA ARG A 87 5.11 22.84 -0.01
C ARG A 87 3.62 22.80 -0.38
N PHE A 88 2.86 21.87 0.20
CA PHE A 88 1.41 21.88 0.07
C PHE A 88 0.81 23.08 0.80
N ILE A 89 -0.01 23.85 0.09
CA ILE A 89 -0.81 24.96 0.63
C ILE A 89 -2.24 24.50 0.91
N GLU A 90 -2.81 23.73 -0.03
CA GLU A 90 -4.12 23.09 0.07
C GLU A 90 -4.12 21.86 -0.85
N PHE A 91 -4.95 20.87 -0.52
CA PHE A 91 -5.20 19.73 -1.39
C PHE A 91 -6.56 19.09 -1.12
N GLU A 92 -7.10 18.42 -2.14
CA GLU A 92 -8.25 17.53 -2.07
C GLU A 92 -7.88 16.18 -2.69
N ILE A 93 -8.19 15.07 -2.02
CA ILE A 93 -7.94 13.72 -2.55
C ILE A 93 -9.05 13.36 -3.55
N VAL A 94 -8.68 13.20 -4.82
CA VAL A 94 -9.61 12.89 -5.92
C VAL A 94 -9.62 11.41 -6.30
N SER A 95 -8.56 10.66 -6.01
CA SER A 95 -8.55 9.19 -6.11
C SER A 95 -7.63 8.60 -5.05
N ARG A 96 -8.05 7.47 -4.48
CA ARG A 96 -7.31 6.68 -3.50
C ARG A 96 -6.67 5.44 -4.13
N THR A 97 -6.29 5.52 -5.40
CA THR A 97 -5.45 4.51 -6.02
C THR A 97 -4.21 4.28 -5.17
N ARG A 98 -3.88 3.03 -4.83
CA ARG A 98 -2.74 2.72 -3.95
C ARG A 98 -1.58 2.12 -4.71
N LEU A 99 -0.37 2.54 -4.34
CA LEU A 99 0.88 2.02 -4.89
C LEU A 99 1.58 1.15 -3.84
N TYR A 100 1.66 -0.14 -4.14
CA TYR A 100 2.37 -1.15 -3.38
C TYR A 100 3.63 -1.54 -4.10
N ALA A 101 4.69 -1.81 -3.36
CA ALA A 101 5.93 -2.26 -3.97
C ALA A 101 6.65 -3.22 -3.05
N ALA A 102 7.08 -4.35 -3.61
CA ALA A 102 7.99 -5.27 -2.91
C ALA A 102 9.14 -5.67 -3.80
N ASP A 103 10.24 -5.88 -3.10
CA ASP A 103 11.53 -6.26 -3.65
C ASP A 103 11.83 -7.72 -3.31
N GLU A 104 12.70 -8.32 -4.10
CA GLU A 104 13.17 -9.70 -3.95
C GLU A 104 12.03 -10.70 -3.74
N VAL A 105 10.93 -10.52 -4.48
CA VAL A 105 9.77 -11.38 -4.31
C VAL A 105 10.03 -12.78 -4.86
N THR A 106 9.55 -13.78 -4.14
CA THR A 106 9.59 -15.17 -4.56
C THR A 106 8.21 -15.61 -5.05
N GLY A 107 8.15 -16.58 -5.95
CA GLY A 107 6.85 -17.13 -6.38
C GLY A 107 6.01 -16.20 -7.28
N MET A 108 6.64 -15.53 -8.26
CA MET A 108 5.90 -14.75 -9.26
C MET A 108 4.78 -15.56 -9.91
N PHE A 109 3.63 -14.91 -10.06
CA PHE A 109 2.47 -15.51 -10.72
C PHE A 109 2.80 -15.97 -12.14
N GLU A 110 2.18 -17.08 -12.54
CA GLU A 110 2.44 -17.76 -13.81
C GLU A 110 2.36 -16.80 -15.00
N ALA A 111 1.34 -15.93 -15.02
CA ALA A 111 1.17 -14.93 -16.08
C ALA A 111 2.39 -14.01 -16.27
N ALA A 112 3.10 -13.63 -15.21
CA ALA A 112 4.33 -12.82 -15.32
C ALA A 112 5.49 -13.64 -15.89
N ARG A 113 5.65 -14.88 -15.41
CA ARG A 113 6.71 -15.77 -15.87
C ARG A 113 6.54 -16.14 -17.33
N GLU A 114 5.31 -16.44 -17.75
CA GLU A 114 4.97 -16.74 -19.14
C GLU A 114 5.15 -15.51 -20.04
N ALA A 115 4.65 -14.35 -19.62
CA ALA A 115 4.82 -13.11 -20.37
C ALA A 115 6.30 -12.74 -20.52
N TRP A 116 7.11 -12.90 -19.48
CA TRP A 116 8.55 -12.66 -19.52
C TRP A 116 9.28 -13.61 -20.47
N ASN A 117 9.01 -14.92 -20.35
CA ASN A 117 9.62 -15.94 -21.20
C ASN A 117 9.25 -15.71 -22.68
N GLY A 118 7.99 -15.34 -22.94
CA GLY A 118 7.50 -14.96 -24.25
C GLY A 118 8.20 -13.72 -24.81
N ALA A 119 8.29 -12.65 -24.01
CA ALA A 119 9.00 -11.41 -24.35
C ALA A 119 10.44 -11.68 -24.77
N ARG A 120 11.15 -12.48 -23.95
CA ARG A 120 12.55 -12.82 -24.19
C ARG A 120 12.74 -13.64 -25.45
N ALA A 121 11.81 -14.54 -25.75
CA ALA A 121 11.83 -15.34 -26.97
C ALA A 121 11.55 -14.48 -28.23
N ALA A 122 10.71 -13.44 -28.11
CA ALA A 122 10.35 -12.53 -29.19
C ALA A 122 11.33 -11.36 -29.38
N GLY A 123 12.18 -11.07 -28.39
CA GLY A 123 13.04 -9.88 -28.38
C GLY A 123 12.28 -8.58 -28.12
N GLU A 124 11.12 -8.65 -27.45
CA GLU A 124 10.26 -7.51 -27.14
C GLU A 124 10.69 -6.85 -25.83
N SER A 125 10.77 -5.51 -25.83
CA SER A 125 11.27 -4.73 -24.68
C SER A 125 10.20 -4.49 -23.59
N VAL A 126 8.91 -4.59 -23.92
CA VAL A 126 7.79 -4.41 -22.98
C VAL A 126 6.64 -5.33 -23.40
N VAL A 127 6.15 -6.15 -22.46
CA VAL A 127 4.97 -7.00 -22.68
C VAL A 127 3.84 -6.56 -21.78
N SER A 128 2.67 -6.35 -22.39
CA SER A 128 1.42 -6.13 -21.68
C SER A 128 0.52 -7.37 -21.78
N THR A 129 -0.08 -7.79 -20.68
CA THR A 129 -1.05 -8.89 -20.65
C THR A 129 -2.16 -8.58 -19.66
N THR A 130 -3.39 -8.92 -20.03
CA THR A 130 -4.54 -8.79 -19.13
C THR A 130 -4.63 -10.03 -18.24
N THR A 131 -4.65 -9.83 -16.93
CA THR A 131 -4.93 -10.91 -15.97
C THR A 131 -6.42 -11.18 -15.92
N ARG A 132 -6.80 -12.45 -15.72
CA ARG A 132 -8.20 -12.89 -15.66
C ARG A 132 -8.47 -13.59 -14.33
N GLY A 133 -9.69 -13.42 -13.82
CA GLY A 133 -10.20 -14.13 -12.65
C GLY A 133 -10.62 -15.57 -13.00
N GLN A 134 -11.10 -16.29 -11.99
CA GLN A 134 -11.56 -17.68 -12.12
C GLN A 134 -12.73 -17.85 -13.11
N ASP A 135 -13.56 -16.82 -13.24
CA ASP A 135 -14.68 -16.78 -14.20
C ASP A 135 -14.25 -16.38 -15.62
N GLY A 136 -12.96 -16.10 -15.84
CA GLY A 136 -12.40 -15.65 -17.11
C GLY A 136 -12.50 -14.14 -17.36
N ASP A 137 -13.14 -13.39 -16.46
CA ASP A 137 -13.27 -11.94 -16.57
C ASP A 137 -11.94 -11.23 -16.27
N PRO A 138 -11.57 -10.20 -17.06
CA PRO A 138 -10.43 -9.34 -16.77
C PRO A 138 -10.50 -8.72 -15.37
N ASN A 139 -9.45 -8.92 -14.57
CA ASN A 139 -9.37 -8.37 -13.21
C ASN A 139 -8.14 -7.48 -12.98
N GLY A 140 -7.24 -7.39 -13.95
CA GLY A 140 -6.05 -6.55 -13.89
C GLY A 140 -5.29 -6.48 -15.21
N ALA A 141 -4.30 -5.59 -15.27
CA ALA A 141 -3.35 -5.45 -16.36
C ALA A 141 -1.93 -5.57 -15.84
N LEU A 142 -1.13 -6.40 -16.50
CA LEU A 142 0.26 -6.68 -16.15
C LEU A 142 1.19 -6.12 -17.22
N TYR A 143 2.20 -5.37 -16.77
CA TYR A 143 3.27 -4.83 -17.59
C TYR A 143 4.61 -5.29 -17.04
N LEU A 144 5.53 -5.68 -17.94
CA LEU A 144 6.87 -6.10 -17.55
C LEU A 144 7.91 -5.12 -18.07
N PHE A 145 8.75 -4.64 -17.16
CA PHE A 145 9.87 -3.75 -17.46
C PHE A 145 11.18 -4.51 -17.22
N PRO A 146 12.08 -4.61 -18.21
CA PRO A 146 13.40 -5.20 -17.99
C PRO A 146 14.16 -4.45 -16.91
N ASP A 147 14.79 -5.19 -15.98
CA ASP A 147 15.62 -4.61 -14.92
C ASP A 147 17.09 -4.90 -15.21
N ALA A 148 17.76 -3.93 -15.84
CA ALA A 148 19.16 -4.06 -16.23
C ALA A 148 20.08 -3.90 -15.02
N SER A 149 21.23 -4.58 -14.99
CA SER A 149 22.13 -4.56 -13.82
C SER A 149 22.71 -3.18 -13.48
N ASP A 150 22.69 -2.24 -14.42
CA ASP A 150 23.14 -0.86 -14.29
C ASP A 150 22.02 0.13 -13.94
N ARG A 151 20.77 -0.32 -13.80
CA ARG A 151 19.59 0.51 -13.55
C ARG A 151 18.70 -0.14 -12.50
N ASP A 152 18.27 0.63 -11.50
CA ASP A 152 17.27 0.15 -10.54
C ASP A 152 15.87 0.54 -11.02
N THR A 153 15.24 -0.32 -11.83
CA THR A 153 13.93 -0.05 -12.44
C THR A 153 12.84 0.07 -11.40
N LEU A 154 12.93 -0.69 -10.30
CA LEU A 154 11.96 -0.62 -9.21
C LEU A 154 12.04 0.74 -8.51
N ALA A 155 13.25 1.22 -8.21
CA ALA A 155 13.44 2.54 -7.61
C ALA A 155 13.01 3.67 -8.55
N GLU A 156 13.22 3.52 -9.86
CA GLU A 156 12.78 4.52 -10.84
C GLU A 156 11.27 4.58 -11.04
N LEU A 157 10.57 3.44 -10.98
CA LEU A 157 9.11 3.39 -10.94
C LEU A 157 8.58 4.01 -9.64
N ARG A 158 9.15 3.64 -8.48
CA ARG A 158 8.76 4.19 -7.17
C ARG A 158 8.93 5.71 -7.08
N SER A 159 9.98 6.25 -7.68
CA SER A 159 10.26 7.70 -7.68
C SER A 159 9.50 8.47 -8.76
N GLY A 160 8.78 7.79 -9.66
CA GLY A 160 8.08 8.40 -10.80
C GLY A 160 9.00 8.79 -11.97
N ARG A 161 10.29 8.43 -11.94
CA ARG A 161 11.19 8.65 -13.10
C ARG A 161 10.75 7.80 -14.30
N ILE A 162 10.25 6.59 -14.04
CA ILE A 162 9.48 5.84 -15.02
C ILE A 162 8.00 6.07 -14.71
N PRO A 163 7.23 6.72 -15.59
CA PRO A 163 5.84 7.07 -15.30
C PRO A 163 4.94 5.84 -15.34
N ILE A 164 4.12 5.68 -14.29
CA ILE A 164 3.09 4.64 -14.18
C ILE A 164 1.72 5.15 -14.63
N GLU A 165 1.58 6.47 -14.72
CA GLU A 165 0.39 7.21 -15.09
C GLU A 165 -0.22 6.73 -16.40
N PRO A 166 0.56 6.50 -17.48
CA PRO A 166 -0.01 6.06 -18.75
C PRO A 166 -0.61 4.65 -18.68
N LEU A 167 -0.07 3.79 -17.80
CA LEU A 167 -0.57 2.42 -17.60
C LEU A 167 -1.93 2.44 -16.91
N ILE A 168 -2.06 3.28 -15.88
CA ILE A 168 -3.30 3.47 -15.13
C ILE A 168 -4.36 4.15 -16.01
N ALA A 169 -3.99 5.18 -16.78
CA ALA A 169 -4.88 5.85 -17.72
C ALA A 169 -5.46 4.87 -18.75
N ARG A 170 -4.61 4.02 -19.35
CA ARG A 170 -5.05 2.98 -20.29
C ARG A 170 -6.04 1.98 -19.66
N VAL A 171 -5.88 1.65 -18.38
CA VAL A 171 -6.83 0.79 -17.65
C VAL A 171 -8.15 1.53 -17.42
N ASN A 172 -8.10 2.78 -16.97
CA ASN A 172 -9.30 3.60 -16.72
C ASN A 172 -10.12 3.81 -18.00
N ASP A 173 -9.47 4.15 -19.12
CA ASP A 173 -10.12 4.34 -20.42
C ASP A 173 -10.85 3.07 -20.91
N ARG A 174 -10.37 1.89 -20.50
CA ARG A 174 -10.98 0.61 -20.88
C ARG A 174 -12.18 0.24 -20.02
N LEU A 175 -12.15 0.57 -18.74
CA LEU A 175 -13.17 0.17 -17.76
C LEU A 175 -14.31 1.17 -17.63
N ASP A 176 -14.04 2.46 -17.92
CA ASP A 176 -15.02 3.55 -17.83
C ASP A 176 -15.78 3.54 -16.49
N ASP A 177 -15.02 3.41 -15.39
CA ASP A 177 -15.53 3.42 -14.02
C ASP A 177 -14.68 4.30 -13.09
N ASP A 178 -15.27 4.71 -11.98
CA ASP A 178 -14.65 5.59 -10.97
C ASP A 178 -14.00 4.82 -9.80
N ARG A 179 -13.76 3.50 -9.93
CA ARG A 179 -13.18 2.73 -8.81
C ARG A 179 -11.70 3.03 -8.63
N ASP A 180 -11.26 2.97 -7.38
CA ASP A 180 -9.84 3.07 -7.06
C ASP A 180 -9.09 1.82 -7.52
N ARG A 181 -7.86 2.02 -8.02
CA ARG A 181 -7.00 0.94 -8.51
C ARG A 181 -5.98 0.56 -7.44
N ALA A 182 -5.50 -0.68 -7.47
CA ALA A 182 -4.27 -1.06 -6.77
C ALA A 182 -3.16 -1.31 -7.78
N VAL A 183 -2.01 -0.67 -7.59
CA VAL A 183 -0.82 -0.84 -8.42
C VAL A 183 0.25 -1.54 -7.61
N PHE A 184 0.77 -2.65 -8.14
CA PHE A 184 1.82 -3.43 -7.50
C PHE A 184 3.09 -3.40 -8.33
N LEU A 185 4.19 -2.95 -7.74
CA LEU A 185 5.53 -2.99 -8.32
C LEU A 185 6.30 -4.16 -7.68
N LEU A 186 6.56 -5.21 -8.47
CA LEU A 186 7.12 -6.47 -7.99
C LEU A 186 8.45 -6.75 -8.68
N ARG A 187 9.56 -6.74 -7.94
CA ARG A 187 10.86 -7.19 -8.45
C ARG A 187 11.15 -8.60 -7.95
N PRO A 188 11.20 -9.63 -8.83
CA PRO A 188 11.52 -10.99 -8.41
C PRO A 188 13.01 -11.21 -8.25
N THR A 189 13.39 -12.10 -7.33
CA THR A 189 14.80 -12.50 -7.15
C THR A 189 15.32 -13.36 -8.30
N ALA A 190 14.43 -14.08 -9.00
CA ALA A 190 14.82 -15.11 -9.97
C ALA A 190 15.12 -14.57 -11.37
N ASP A 191 14.55 -13.42 -11.74
CA ASP A 191 14.56 -12.91 -13.10
C ASP A 191 14.75 -11.37 -13.11
N PRO A 192 15.50 -10.82 -14.07
CA PRO A 192 15.82 -9.38 -14.11
C PRO A 192 14.70 -8.57 -14.79
N TYR A 193 13.55 -8.45 -14.14
CA TYR A 193 12.45 -7.58 -14.56
C TYR A 193 11.69 -7.01 -13.36
N VAL A 194 10.93 -5.94 -13.55
CA VAL A 194 9.94 -5.45 -12.60
C VAL A 194 8.55 -5.61 -13.22
N ALA A 195 7.66 -6.31 -12.52
CA ALA A 195 6.26 -6.43 -12.89
C ALA A 195 5.45 -5.28 -12.29
N VAL A 196 4.71 -4.57 -13.14
CA VAL A 196 3.71 -3.58 -12.75
C VAL A 196 2.34 -4.18 -13.00
N LEU A 197 1.65 -4.55 -11.92
CA LEU A 197 0.28 -5.07 -11.97
C LEU A 197 -0.69 -3.96 -11.54
N VAL A 198 -1.60 -3.58 -12.43
CA VAL A 198 -2.71 -2.67 -12.13
C VAL A 198 -3.97 -3.52 -11.94
N ALA A 199 -4.39 -3.73 -10.70
CA ALA A 199 -5.67 -4.34 -10.37
C ALA A 199 -6.80 -3.32 -10.57
N PHE A 200 -7.91 -3.79 -11.13
CA PHE A 200 -9.03 -2.93 -11.53
C PHE A 200 -9.84 -2.40 -10.34
N ASP A 201 -9.71 -3.03 -9.18
CA ASP A 201 -10.42 -2.66 -7.96
C ASP A 201 -9.45 -2.88 -6.78
N ASP A 202 -9.13 -1.83 -6.02
CA ASP A 202 -8.25 -1.91 -4.85
C ASP A 202 -8.78 -2.91 -3.81
N ASP A 203 -10.11 -2.99 -3.68
CA ASP A 203 -10.79 -3.92 -2.79
C ASP A 203 -11.14 -5.26 -3.46
N GLY A 204 -10.77 -5.41 -4.73
CA GLY A 204 -11.00 -6.63 -5.50
C GLY A 204 -10.23 -7.83 -4.97
N ILE A 205 -10.71 -9.03 -5.33
CA ILE A 205 -10.08 -10.30 -4.96
C ILE A 205 -8.62 -10.35 -5.40
N LEU A 206 -8.31 -9.91 -6.63
CA LEU A 206 -6.93 -9.89 -7.13
C LEU A 206 -6.03 -9.04 -6.22
N ALA A 207 -6.44 -7.81 -5.92
CA ALA A 207 -5.64 -6.89 -5.09
C ALA A 207 -5.45 -7.44 -3.68
N ARG A 208 -6.46 -8.08 -3.09
CA ARG A 208 -6.34 -8.74 -1.78
C ARG A 208 -5.38 -9.93 -1.82
N THR A 209 -5.51 -10.79 -2.83
CA THR A 209 -4.64 -11.97 -3.00
C THR A 209 -3.18 -11.57 -3.18
N VAL A 210 -2.89 -10.54 -3.99
CA VAL A 210 -1.51 -10.09 -4.20
C VAL A 210 -0.93 -9.50 -2.92
N ARG A 211 -1.71 -8.68 -2.19
CA ARG A 211 -1.28 -8.14 -0.89
C ARG A 211 -0.97 -9.24 0.11
N ASP A 212 -1.81 -10.26 0.19
CA ASP A 212 -1.62 -11.43 1.06
C ASP A 212 -0.40 -12.26 0.66
N THR A 213 -0.25 -12.54 -0.64
CA THR A 213 0.83 -13.40 -1.18
C THR A 213 2.22 -12.84 -0.92
N TYR A 214 2.36 -11.51 -0.90
CA TYR A 214 3.64 -10.84 -0.78
C TYR A 214 3.73 -9.94 0.47
N ASP A 215 2.85 -10.15 1.45
CA ASP A 215 2.82 -9.44 2.73
C ASP A 215 2.81 -7.89 2.60
N MET A 216 2.18 -7.35 1.56
CA MET A 216 2.19 -5.91 1.22
C MET A 216 1.15 -5.07 1.96
N GLY A 217 0.90 -5.42 3.21
CA GLY A 217 -0.13 -4.77 4.01
C GLY A 217 -1.51 -5.34 3.69
N SER A 218 -1.89 -6.35 4.47
CA SER A 218 -3.28 -6.45 4.87
C SER A 218 -3.63 -5.13 5.58
N ALA A 219 -4.29 -4.23 4.85
CA ALA A 219 -5.01 -3.07 5.40
C ALA A 219 -6.12 -3.48 6.41
N LEU A 220 -6.14 -4.74 6.86
CA LEU A 220 -6.89 -5.20 8.01
C LEU A 220 -6.17 -4.83 9.32
N ALA A 221 -4.83 -4.82 9.39
CA ALA A 221 -4.10 -4.45 10.61
C ALA A 221 -4.23 -2.94 10.92
N ASP A 222 -3.97 -2.08 9.94
CA ASP A 222 -4.18 -0.62 10.07
C ASP A 222 -5.66 -0.22 10.26
N ARG A 223 -6.62 -0.97 9.67
CA ARG A 223 -8.05 -0.73 9.91
C ARG A 223 -8.51 -1.25 11.27
N LEU A 224 -7.93 -2.32 11.81
CA LEU A 224 -8.29 -2.79 13.15
C LEU A 224 -7.79 -1.80 14.21
N GLU A 225 -6.63 -1.19 14.01
CA GLU A 225 -6.11 -0.13 14.89
C GLU A 225 -7.03 1.11 14.89
N HIS A 226 -7.59 1.48 13.72
CA HIS A 226 -8.59 2.55 13.63
C HIS A 226 -9.99 2.18 14.17
N VAL A 227 -10.39 0.90 14.16
CA VAL A 227 -11.68 0.46 14.71
C VAL A 227 -11.62 0.27 16.23
N THR A 228 -10.44 -0.02 16.78
CA THR A 228 -10.24 -0.11 18.24
C THR A 228 -10.34 1.24 18.97
N ASP A 229 -10.27 2.38 18.25
CA ASP A 229 -10.47 3.70 18.85
C ASP A 229 -11.95 4.14 18.85
N GLU A 230 -12.75 3.74 17.85
CA GLU A 230 -14.16 4.17 17.73
C GLU A 230 -15.22 3.14 18.19
N THR A 231 -14.86 1.88 18.43
CA THR A 231 -15.79 0.90 19.02
C THR A 231 -15.36 0.48 20.42
N GLY A 232 -15.60 1.37 21.38
CA GLY A 232 -15.55 1.09 22.81
C GLY A 232 -16.58 0.05 23.24
N VAL A 233 -16.34 -1.21 22.89
CA VAL A 233 -17.06 -2.36 23.42
C VAL A 233 -16.01 -3.32 23.97
N TYR A 234 -16.16 -3.64 25.25
CA TYR A 234 -15.25 -4.38 26.15
C TYR A 234 -14.22 -3.54 26.94
N ALA A 235 -14.69 -2.48 27.62
CA ALA A 235 -14.13 -2.19 28.95
C ALA A 235 -14.65 -3.26 29.94
N ALA A 236 -13.89 -4.34 30.11
CA ALA A 236 -14.03 -5.17 31.30
C ALA A 236 -13.32 -4.46 32.46
N ASP A 237 -14.14 -4.09 33.44
CA ASP A 237 -13.82 -3.57 34.76
C ASP A 237 -12.67 -4.34 35.42
N GLU A 238 -11.51 -3.70 35.60
CA GLU A 238 -10.60 -4.03 36.70
C GLU A 238 -10.37 -2.76 37.52
N GLY A 239 -11.30 -2.55 38.45
CA GLY A 239 -11.23 -1.54 39.49
C GLY A 239 -9.92 -1.64 40.27
N THR A 240 -9.21 -0.53 40.30
CA THR A 240 -8.07 -0.30 41.19
C THR A 240 -8.54 -0.33 42.65
N VAL A 241 -7.90 -1.13 43.50
CA VAL A 241 -7.81 -0.83 44.93
C VAL A 241 -6.37 -1.04 45.36
N ARG A 242 -5.67 0.08 45.56
CA ARG A 242 -4.46 0.15 46.39
C ARG A 242 -4.91 0.20 47.85
N THR A 243 -4.35 -0.65 48.69
CA THR A 243 -3.98 -0.27 50.06
C THR A 243 -2.82 -1.13 50.55
N SER A 244 -1.77 -0.44 50.96
CA SER A 244 -0.65 -0.89 51.78
C SER A 244 -1.14 -1.54 53.08
N GLU A 245 -0.41 -2.54 53.59
CA GLU A 245 0.12 -2.57 54.97
C GLU A 245 0.82 -3.91 55.27
N SER A 246 1.96 -3.77 55.94
CA SER A 246 2.74 -4.80 56.63
C SER A 246 2.07 -5.22 57.94
N ASP A 247 2.20 -6.49 58.35
CA ASP A 247 2.66 -6.99 59.67
C ASP A 247 2.08 -8.39 59.98
N ALA A 248 2.71 -9.07 60.92
CA ALA A 248 2.71 -10.51 61.16
C ALA A 248 1.47 -11.06 61.87
N GLY A 249 1.31 -12.39 61.88
CA GLY A 249 0.56 -13.07 62.94
C GLY A 249 -0.05 -14.41 62.57
N ASP A 250 0.37 -15.43 63.31
CA ASP A 250 -0.09 -16.81 63.45
C ASP A 250 -1.59 -17.13 63.22
N GLY A 251 -1.85 -18.38 62.80
CA GLY A 251 -3.19 -18.95 62.96
C GLY A 251 -3.40 -20.32 62.32
N HIS A 252 -3.50 -21.35 63.16
CA HIS A 252 -3.56 -22.78 62.86
C HIS A 252 -5.01 -23.30 62.62
N THR A 253 -5.13 -24.43 61.90
CA THR A 253 -6.30 -25.36 61.78
C THR A 253 -7.55 -24.85 61.06
N GLY A 254 -8.29 -25.62 60.26
CA GLY A 254 -8.25 -27.04 59.91
C GLY A 254 -9.48 -27.40 59.07
N SER A 255 -9.32 -28.46 58.28
CA SER A 255 -10.30 -29.50 57.87
C SER A 255 -11.59 -29.21 57.09
N ASP A 256 -11.84 -30.22 56.23
CA ASP A 256 -13.10 -30.68 55.60
C ASP A 256 -13.66 -29.79 54.49
N GLY A 257 -13.98 -30.29 53.30
CA GLY A 257 -14.18 -31.66 52.81
C GLY A 257 -15.20 -31.57 51.67
N GLY A 258 -15.18 -32.50 50.72
CA GLY A 258 -16.23 -32.61 49.70
C GLY A 258 -15.72 -32.85 48.29
N ASP A 259 -15.50 -34.12 47.98
CA ASP A 259 -15.55 -34.74 46.66
C ASP A 259 -16.81 -34.33 45.87
N GLU A 260 -16.75 -34.37 44.54
CA GLU A 260 -17.62 -35.26 43.75
C GLU A 260 -17.27 -35.24 42.25
N ASP A 261 -17.09 -36.47 41.76
CA ASP A 261 -16.89 -36.92 40.39
C ASP A 261 -18.09 -36.66 39.46
N GLY A 262 -17.84 -36.81 38.15
CA GLY A 262 -18.89 -37.03 37.14
C GLY A 262 -18.42 -36.58 35.76
N ASP A 263 -17.75 -37.41 34.95
CA ASP A 263 -18.39 -38.38 34.01
C ASP A 263 -19.36 -37.61 33.09
N ASP A 264 -19.30 -37.63 31.76
CA ASP A 264 -19.19 -38.80 30.90
C ASP A 264 -19.73 -38.47 29.49
N ARG A 265 -19.26 -39.21 28.46
CA ARG A 265 -19.95 -39.66 27.22
C ARG A 265 -20.72 -38.61 26.36
N THR A 266 -20.80 -38.62 25.04
CA THR A 266 -20.53 -39.53 23.89
C THR A 266 -20.96 -38.70 22.66
N GLY A 267 -20.29 -38.73 21.51
CA GLY A 267 -20.33 -39.85 20.56
C GLY A 267 -21.49 -39.66 19.55
N GLY A 268 -21.20 -39.77 18.24
CA GLY A 268 -22.26 -39.86 17.24
C GLY A 268 -21.89 -39.43 15.82
N ASP A 269 -21.07 -40.25 15.15
CA ASP A 269 -21.05 -40.48 13.70
C ASP A 269 -22.46 -40.60 13.08
N VAL A 270 -22.60 -40.20 11.79
CA VAL A 270 -23.03 -41.00 10.62
C VAL A 270 -23.09 -40.05 9.39
N GLU A 271 -22.32 -40.22 8.30
CA GLU A 271 -22.63 -41.08 7.13
C GLU A 271 -24.11 -41.00 6.69
N SER A 272 -24.52 -40.87 5.43
CA SER A 272 -23.92 -40.93 4.10
C SER A 272 -25.02 -40.51 3.08
N PRO A 273 -24.75 -40.44 1.77
CA PRO A 273 -25.47 -39.62 0.80
C PRO A 273 -26.56 -40.37 0.00
N LEU A 274 -27.31 -39.60 -0.81
CA LEU A 274 -27.96 -40.03 -2.06
C LEU A 274 -27.72 -38.98 -3.14
#